data_AF-A0A1H9IXW3-F1
#
_entry.id   AF-A0A1H9IXW3-F1
#
_cell.length_a   1.000
_cell.length_b   1.000
_cell.length_c   1.000
_cell.angle_alpha   90.00
_cell.angle_beta   90.00
_cell.angle_gamma   90.00
#
_symmetry.space_group_name_H-M   'P 1'
#
loop_
_entity.id
_entity.type
_entity.pdbx_description
1 polymer ?
#
loop_
_entity_poly.entity_id
_entity_poly.type
_entity_poly.pdbx_seq_one_letter_code
_entity_poly.pdbx_strand_id
1 'polypeptide(L)'
;MSMESEVKAKFGGFWNSLVIVLIIIICLRFSSLALAEEDLGERVLCSLHLFLSCIGAGIVLGILRIFLSFSNDTYTRAPASANFTSGLRYGIVAGGILILIVGILQLDNFLGPLQVVVDALFGKLYALFD
;
A
#
# COMPACT_ATOMS: atom_id res chain seq x y z
N MET A 1 -23.72 -10.70 -21.58
CA MET A 1 -22.56 -10.36 -20.72
C MET A 1 -21.35 -11.06 -21.34
N SER A 2 -20.32 -10.32 -21.78
CA SER A 2 -19.17 -10.90 -22.50
C SER A 2 -18.21 -11.57 -21.53
N MET A 3 -17.61 -12.72 -21.90
CA MET A 3 -16.59 -13.41 -21.09
C MET A 3 -15.44 -12.48 -20.69
N GLU A 4 -15.08 -11.51 -21.54
CA GLU A 4 -14.03 -10.51 -21.23
C GLU A 4 -14.38 -9.65 -20.02
N SER A 5 -15.65 -9.26 -19.87
CA SER A 5 -16.12 -8.43 -18.74
C SER A 5 -16.09 -9.18 -17.42
N GLU A 6 -16.34 -10.50 -17.45
CA GLU A 6 -16.33 -11.35 -16.28
C GLU A 6 -14.91 -11.70 -15.83
N VAL A 7 -14.01 -11.98 -16.79
CA VAL A 7 -12.58 -12.18 -16.53
C VAL A 7 -11.98 -10.91 -15.93
N LYS A 8 -12.25 -9.74 -16.51
CA LYS A 8 -11.72 -8.45 -16.02
C LYS A 8 -12.21 -8.11 -14.61
N ALA A 9 -13.46 -8.42 -14.28
CA ALA A 9 -14.01 -8.23 -12.93
C ALA A 9 -13.34 -9.15 -11.89
N LYS A 10 -13.20 -10.46 -12.21
CA LYS A 10 -12.56 -11.45 -11.32
C LYS A 10 -11.08 -11.16 -11.12
N PHE A 11 -10.36 -10.81 -12.20
CA PHE A 11 -8.95 -10.45 -12.13
C PHE A 11 -8.73 -9.15 -11.36
N GLY A 12 -9.60 -8.15 -11.55
CA GLY A 12 -9.54 -6.90 -10.79
C GLY A 12 -9.71 -7.10 -9.29
N GLY A 13 -10.64 -7.98 -8.87
CA GLY A 13 -10.83 -8.36 -7.47
C GLY A 13 -9.62 -9.11 -6.90
N PHE A 14 -9.06 -10.05 -7.66
CA PHE A 14 -7.84 -10.77 -7.29
C PHE A 14 -6.65 -9.84 -7.03
N TRP A 15 -6.36 -8.91 -7.95
CA TRP A 15 -5.28 -7.94 -7.78
C TRP A 15 -5.48 -7.06 -6.54
N ASN A 16 -6.72 -6.67 -6.25
CA ASN A 16 -7.00 -5.86 -5.08
C ASN A 16 -6.75 -6.63 -3.77
N SER A 17 -7.15 -7.91 -3.73
CA SER A 17 -6.87 -8.78 -2.59
C SER A 17 -5.37 -9.05 -2.42
N LEU A 18 -4.65 -9.31 -3.53
CA LEU A 18 -3.21 -9.54 -3.52
C LEU A 18 -2.42 -8.33 -3.01
N VAL A 19 -2.82 -7.12 -3.41
CA VAL A 19 -2.20 -5.88 -2.91
C VAL A 19 -2.42 -5.69 -1.42
N ILE A 20 -3.63 -5.98 -0.91
CA ILE A 20 -3.91 -5.88 0.53
C ILE A 20 -3.06 -6.88 1.32
N VAL A 21 -2.96 -8.12 0.85
CA VAL A 21 -2.10 -9.14 1.48
C VAL A 21 -0.65 -8.69 1.49
N LEU A 22 -0.16 -8.11 0.39
CA LEU A 22 1.20 -7.58 0.30
C LEU A 22 1.45 -6.46 1.33
N ILE A 23 0.50 -5.54 1.51
CA ILE A 23 0.58 -4.49 2.53
C ILE A 23 0.62 -5.07 3.94
N ILE A 24 -0.21 -6.09 4.23
CA ILE A 24 -0.19 -6.77 5.54
C ILE A 24 1.18 -7.41 5.81
N ILE A 25 1.77 -8.07 4.81
CA ILE A 25 3.10 -8.68 4.92
C ILE A 25 4.16 -7.61 5.20
N ILE A 26 4.10 -6.45 4.53
CA ILE A 26 5.00 -5.31 4.76
C ILE A 26 4.89 -4.81 6.21
N CYS A 27 3.67 -4.59 6.71
CA CYS A 27 3.45 -4.14 8.09
C CYS A 27 3.96 -5.16 9.12
N LEU A 28 3.70 -6.46 8.91
CA LEU A 28 4.21 -7.55 9.75
C LEU A 28 5.74 -7.59 9.74
N ARG A 29 6.36 -7.45 8.57
CA ARG A 29 7.82 -7.47 8.44
C ARG A 29 8.46 -6.29 9.14
N PHE A 30 7.88 -5.10 8.98
CA PHE A 30 8.33 -3.89 9.66
C PHE A 30 8.29 -4.06 11.17
N SER A 31 7.16 -4.51 11.71
CA SER A 31 7.02 -4.73 13.14
C SER A 31 7.96 -5.82 13.65
N SER A 32 8.13 -6.92 12.91
CA SER A 32 9.03 -8.02 13.31
C SER A 32 10.49 -7.61 13.40
N LEU A 33 10.93 -6.63 12.61
CA LEU A 33 12.30 -6.14 12.61
C LEU A 33 12.50 -4.97 13.59
N ALA A 34 11.52 -4.05 13.65
CA ALA A 34 11.57 -2.91 14.57
C ALA A 34 11.47 -3.33 16.04
N LEU A 35 10.67 -4.35 16.34
CA LEU A 35 10.43 -4.87 17.69
C LEU A 35 11.07 -6.26 17.88
N ALA A 36 12.28 -6.45 17.36
CA ALA A 36 12.95 -7.76 17.36
C ALA A 36 13.23 -8.33 18.77
N GLU A 37 13.29 -7.47 19.80
CA GLU A 37 13.56 -7.84 21.19
C GLU A 37 12.30 -8.02 22.05
N GLU A 38 11.14 -7.58 21.56
CA GLU A 38 9.87 -7.54 22.30
C GLU A 38 9.02 -8.80 22.11
N ASP A 39 7.98 -8.97 22.94
CA ASP A 39 7.12 -10.15 22.92
C ASP A 39 6.27 -10.24 21.63
N LEU A 40 5.81 -11.46 21.29
CA LEU A 40 4.99 -11.70 20.10
C LEU A 40 3.73 -10.81 20.10
N GLY A 41 3.13 -10.56 21.27
CA GLY A 41 1.95 -9.72 21.40
C GLY A 41 2.16 -8.28 20.94
N GLU A 42 3.28 -7.66 21.32
CA GLU A 42 3.63 -6.28 20.98
C GLU A 42 3.90 -6.13 19.48
N ARG A 43 4.55 -7.13 18.87
CA ARG A 43 4.76 -7.18 17.42
C ARG A 43 3.44 -7.25 16.64
N VAL A 44 2.52 -8.11 17.08
CA VAL A 44 1.21 -8.21 16.42
C VAL A 44 0.42 -6.92 16.57
N LEU A 45 0.40 -6.31 17.76
CA LEU A 45 -0.29 -5.04 18.00
C LEU A 45 0.31 -3.89 17.17
N CYS A 46 1.62 -3.79 17.07
CA CYS A 46 2.29 -2.79 16.25
C CYS A 46 1.96 -2.98 14.75
N SER A 47 2.00 -4.22 14.26
CA SER A 47 1.63 -4.52 12.87
C SER A 47 0.17 -4.17 12.56
N LEU A 48 -0.75 -4.42 13.51
CA LEU A 48 -2.15 -4.03 13.40
C LEU A 48 -2.31 -2.52 13.40
N HIS A 49 -1.58 -1.80 14.25
CA HIS A 49 -1.61 -0.34 14.29
C HIS A 49 -1.13 0.27 12.97
N LEU A 50 -0.04 -0.26 12.38
CA LEU A 50 0.46 0.13 11.07
C LEU A 50 -0.54 -0.19 9.93
N PHE A 51 -1.25 -1.31 10.03
CA PHE A 51 -2.29 -1.63 9.05
C PHE A 51 -3.53 -0.73 9.20
N LEU A 52 -3.98 -0.45 10.42
CA LEU A 52 -5.07 0.48 10.69
C LEU A 52 -4.71 1.90 10.24
N SER A 53 -3.46 2.33 10.38
CA SER A 53 -3.04 3.65 9.89
C SER A 53 -3.10 3.74 8.36
N CYS A 54 -2.82 2.66 7.63
CA CYS A 54 -3.04 2.59 6.17
C CYS A 54 -4.53 2.73 5.81
N ILE A 55 -5.42 2.07 6.56
CA ILE A 55 -6.87 2.23 6.38
C ILE A 55 -7.30 3.67 6.69
N GLY A 56 -6.78 4.25 7.77
CA GLY A 56 -7.01 5.64 8.14
C GLY A 56 -6.60 6.62 7.05
N ALA A 57 -5.40 6.46 6.48
CA ALA A 57 -4.94 7.23 5.33
C ALA A 57 -5.87 7.07 4.12
N GLY A 58 -6.34 5.84 3.87
CA GLY A 58 -7.38 5.55 2.88
C GLY A 58 -8.66 6.34 3.09
N ILE A 59 -9.20 6.37 4.31
CA ILE A 59 -10.42 7.11 4.64
C ILE A 59 -10.22 8.61 4.41
N VAL A 60 -9.12 9.18 4.89
CA VAL A 60 -8.80 10.60 4.72
C VAL A 60 -8.74 10.98 3.25
N LEU A 61 -8.04 10.18 2.43
CA LEU A 61 -7.91 10.43 0.99
C LEU A 61 -9.24 10.23 0.26
N GLY A 62 -10.04 9.24 0.68
CA GLY A 62 -11.41 9.04 0.21
C GLY A 62 -12.29 10.26 0.44
N ILE A 63 -12.29 10.81 1.66
CA ILE A 63 -13.03 12.02 2.02
C ILE A 63 -12.53 13.23 1.21
N LEU A 64 -11.22 13.43 1.14
CA LEU A 64 -10.62 14.52 0.37
C LEU A 64 -11.04 14.46 -1.11
N ARG A 65 -11.10 13.26 -1.70
CA ARG A 65 -11.52 13.09 -3.10
C ARG A 65 -13.00 13.42 -3.31
N ILE A 66 -13.86 13.14 -2.33
CA ILE A 66 -15.26 13.59 -2.37
C ILE A 66 -15.30 15.11 -2.37
N PHE A 67 -14.55 15.77 -1.48
CA PHE A 67 -14.49 17.24 -1.42
C PHE A 67 -13.98 17.85 -2.72
N LEU A 68 -12.90 17.33 -3.28
CA LEU A 68 -12.36 17.76 -4.58
C LEU A 68 -13.34 17.49 -5.72
N SER A 69 -14.18 16.46 -5.64
CA SER A 69 -15.18 16.21 -6.70
C SER A 69 -16.25 17.31 -6.80
N PHE A 70 -16.43 18.15 -5.78
CA PHE A 70 -17.34 19.30 -5.87
C PHE A 70 -16.81 20.43 -6.76
N SER A 71 -15.51 20.44 -7.11
CA SER A 71 -14.97 21.41 -8.07
C SER A 71 -15.16 21.02 -9.53
N ASN A 72 -15.69 19.82 -9.82
CA ASN A 72 -15.94 19.36 -11.19
C ASN A 72 -17.35 19.72 -11.66
N ASP A 73 -17.50 19.89 -12.98
CA ASP A 73 -18.81 20.11 -13.61
C ASP A 73 -19.81 19.00 -13.30
N THR A 74 -21.07 19.38 -13.08
CA THR A 74 -22.13 18.51 -12.56
C THR A 74 -22.37 17.24 -13.39
N TYR A 75 -22.13 17.31 -14.70
CA TYR A 75 -22.34 16.20 -15.64
C TYR A 75 -21.14 15.24 -15.76
N THR A 76 -19.96 15.64 -15.30
CA THR A 76 -18.75 14.79 -15.30
C THR A 76 -18.44 14.20 -13.92
N ARG A 77 -19.24 14.60 -12.91
CA ARG A 77 -19.06 14.19 -11.53
C ARG A 77 -19.43 12.72 -11.34
N ALA A 78 -18.41 11.90 -11.11
CA ALA A 78 -18.62 10.53 -10.64
C ALA A 78 -19.35 10.54 -9.29
N PRO A 79 -20.20 9.52 -9.02
CA PRO A 79 -20.94 9.45 -7.76
C PRO A 79 -19.98 9.47 -6.57
N ALA A 80 -20.41 10.09 -5.46
CA ALA A 80 -19.56 10.25 -4.27
C ALA A 80 -19.00 8.91 -3.76
N SER A 81 -19.78 7.83 -3.85
CA SER A 81 -19.34 6.48 -3.51
C SER A 81 -18.19 5.98 -4.38
N ALA A 82 -18.19 6.25 -5.69
CA ALA A 82 -17.10 5.85 -6.58
C ALA A 82 -15.80 6.65 -6.30
N ASN A 83 -15.92 7.94 -6.01
CA ASN A 83 -14.78 8.77 -5.60
C ASN A 83 -14.22 8.34 -4.25
N PHE A 84 -15.09 7.98 -3.31
CA PHE A 84 -14.69 7.45 -2.01
C PHE A 84 -13.98 6.11 -2.12
N THR A 85 -14.57 5.11 -2.80
CA THR A 85 -13.99 3.76 -2.94
C THR A 85 -12.63 3.81 -3.65
N SER A 86 -12.53 4.65 -4.68
CA SER A 86 -11.26 4.83 -5.37
C SER A 86 -10.21 5.54 -4.50
N GLY A 87 -10.60 6.60 -3.77
CA GLY A 87 -9.71 7.26 -2.81
C GLY A 87 -9.25 6.35 -1.67
N LEU A 88 -10.16 5.52 -1.14
CA LEU A 88 -9.84 4.50 -0.13
C LEU A 88 -8.81 3.51 -0.65
N ARG A 89 -9.00 2.98 -1.87
CA ARG A 89 -8.05 2.07 -2.49
C ARG A 89 -6.68 2.72 -2.67
N TYR A 90 -6.63 3.92 -3.24
CA TYR A 90 -5.34 4.60 -3.46
C TYR A 90 -4.66 4.99 -2.16
N GLY A 91 -5.39 5.42 -1.13
CA GLY A 91 -4.80 5.79 0.15
C GLY A 91 -4.26 4.59 0.93
N ILE A 92 -4.93 3.43 0.90
CA ILE A 92 -4.40 2.19 1.49
C ILE A 92 -3.09 1.79 0.79
N VAL A 93 -3.06 1.81 -0.54
CA VAL A 93 -1.85 1.47 -1.31
C VAL A 93 -0.72 2.47 -1.06
N ALA A 94 -1.02 3.77 -1.07
CA ALA A 94 -0.03 4.80 -0.81
C ALA A 94 0.54 4.70 0.62
N GLY A 95 -0.31 4.42 1.61
CA GLY A 95 0.11 4.18 2.99
C GLY A 95 1.04 2.98 3.10
N GLY A 96 0.68 1.85 2.49
CA GLY A 96 1.53 0.65 2.48
C GLY A 96 2.87 0.87 1.76
N ILE A 97 2.89 1.62 0.66
CA ILE A 97 4.13 1.99 -0.05
C ILE A 97 5.01 2.88 0.82
N LEU A 98 4.44 3.85 1.53
CA LEU A 98 5.22 4.70 2.44
C LEU A 98 5.87 3.87 3.56
N ILE A 99 5.14 2.94 4.17
CA ILE A 99 5.70 2.04 5.18
C ILE A 99 6.82 1.17 4.58
N LEU A 100 6.66 0.70 3.34
CA LEU A 100 7.70 -0.04 2.63
C LEU A 100 8.95 0.81 2.40
N ILE A 101 8.82 2.06 1.97
CA ILE A 101 9.95 2.98 1.78
C ILE A 101 10.66 3.22 3.12
N VAL A 102 9.91 3.53 4.18
CA VAL A 102 10.46 3.73 5.51
C VAL A 102 11.16 2.47 6.01
N GLY A 103 10.56 1.29 5.78
CA GLY A 103 11.16 0.01 6.12
C GLY A 103 12.49 -0.24 5.41
N ILE A 104 12.58 0.05 4.12
CA ILE A 104 13.83 -0.08 3.35
C ILE A 104 14.91 0.90 3.85
N LEU A 105 14.52 2.12 4.25
CA LEU A 105 15.46 3.15 4.69
C LEU A 105 15.96 2.96 6.13
N GLN A 106 15.11 2.45 7.02
CA GLN A 106 15.40 2.40 8.46
C GLN A 106 15.80 1.01 8.97
N LEU A 107 15.41 -0.07 8.29
CA LEU A 107 15.62 -1.43 8.77
C LEU A 107 16.57 -2.20 7.85
N ASP A 108 17.68 -2.65 8.41
CA ASP A 108 18.59 -3.55 7.72
C ASP A 108 17.87 -4.86 7.39
N ASN A 109 18.03 -5.32 6.15
CA ASN A 109 17.45 -6.58 5.68
C ASN A 109 15.91 -6.66 5.73
N PHE A 110 15.27 -5.51 5.54
CA PHE A 110 13.83 -5.40 5.40
C PHE A 110 13.28 -6.30 4.29
N LEU A 111 13.90 -6.26 3.10
CA LEU A 111 13.51 -7.02 1.91
C LEU A 111 13.99 -8.49 1.91
N GLY A 112 14.80 -8.89 2.90
CA GLY A 112 15.31 -10.26 3.00
C GLY A 112 16.06 -10.69 1.73
N PRO A 113 15.68 -11.83 1.09
CA PRO A 113 16.36 -12.34 -0.10
C PRO A 113 16.25 -11.41 -1.32
N LEU A 114 15.25 -10.53 -1.36
CA LEU A 114 15.11 -9.54 -2.43
C LEU A 114 16.11 -8.38 -2.28
N GLN A 115 16.71 -8.20 -1.11
CA GLN A 115 17.66 -7.13 -0.87
C GLN A 115 18.89 -7.25 -1.78
N VAL A 116 19.40 -8.47 -1.99
CA VAL A 116 20.54 -8.72 -2.90
C VAL A 116 20.25 -8.23 -4.32
N VAL A 117 19.03 -8.43 -4.80
CA VAL A 117 18.63 -7.98 -6.14
C VAL A 117 18.53 -6.45 -6.19
N VAL A 118 17.97 -5.84 -5.14
CA VAL A 118 17.83 -4.39 -5.02
C VAL A 118 19.20 -3.71 -4.91
N ASP A 119 20.09 -4.23 -4.09
CA ASP A 119 21.47 -3.73 -3.93
C ASP A 119 22.26 -3.86 -5.23
N ALA A 120 22.10 -4.98 -5.95
CA ALA A 120 22.71 -5.15 -7.28
C ALA A 120 22.15 -4.13 -8.30
N LEU A 121 20.85 -3.81 -8.23
CA LEU A 121 20.22 -2.83 -9.10
C LEU A 121 20.70 -1.41 -8.79
N PHE A 122 20.74 -1.03 -7.51
CA PHE A 122 21.24 0.26 -7.06
C PHE A 122 22.73 0.43 -7.37
N GLY A 123 23.54 -0.62 -7.20
CA GLY A 123 24.96 -0.60 -7.58
C GLY A 123 25.15 -0.35 -9.08
N LYS A 124 24.33 -0.97 -9.94
CA LYS A 124 24.36 -0.70 -11.39
C LYS A 124 23.87 0.70 -11.75
N LEU A 125 22.91 1.24 -11.01
CA LEU A 125 22.43 2.61 -11.22
C LEU A 125 23.51 3.62 -10.82
N TYR A 126 24.20 3.40 -9.70
CA TYR A 126 25.30 4.27 -9.27
C TYR A 126 26.45 4.27 -10.29
N ALA A 127 26.79 3.09 -10.84
CA ALA A 127 27.79 2.95 -11.89
C ALA A 127 27.42 3.56 -13.25
N LEU A 128 26.17 4.01 -13.44
CA LEU A 128 25.74 4.79 -14.61
C LEU A 128 25.86 6.30 -14.40
N PHE A 129 25.98 6.75 -13.15
CA PHE A 129 26.16 8.16 -12.77
C PHE A 129 27.61 8.53 -12.48
N ASP A 130 28.50 7.53 -12.34
CA ASP A 130 29.96 7.64 -12.37
C ASP A 130 30.49 7.56 -13.82
#